data_AF-A0AA41X0J7-F1
#
_entry.id   AF-A0AA41X0J7-F1
#
_cell.length_a   1.000
_cell.length_b   1.000
_cell.length_c   1.000
_cell.angle_alpha   90.00
_cell.angle_beta   90.00
_cell.angle_gamma   90.00
#
_symmetry.space_group_name_H-M   'P 1'
#
loop_
_entity.id
_entity.type
_entity.pdbx_description
1 polymer ?
#
loop_
_entity_poly.entity_id
_entity_poly.type
_entity_poly.pdbx_seq_one_letter_code
_entity_poly.pdbx_strand_id
1 'polypeptide(L)' 'MGMKLLRKSVNEEYEYTLAFVGYADESEQAVLELTYNWGDNEYDMGTAYGHVAFAVDDIYAFCEQLEAKGADVYRKPG' A
#
# COMPACT_ATOMS: atom_id res chain seq x y z
N MET A 1 -3.07 -8.26 2.92
CA MET A 1 -1.90 -7.73 2.20
C MET A 1 -0.63 -8.50 2.51
N GLY A 2 -0.09 -8.52 3.74
CA GLY A 2 1.07 -9.38 4.05
C GLY A 2 2.42 -8.90 3.50
N MET A 3 2.48 -7.66 3.01
CA MET A 3 3.73 -6.99 2.67
C MET A 3 4.58 -6.76 3.92
N LYS A 4 5.90 -6.73 3.74
CA LYS A 4 6.87 -6.39 4.79
C LYS A 4 7.25 -4.91 4.68
N LEU A 5 7.52 -4.27 5.81
CA LEU A 5 8.24 -2.99 5.84
C LEU A 5 9.71 -3.28 5.53
N LEU A 6 10.16 -2.88 4.35
CA LEU A 6 11.51 -3.13 3.85
C LEU A 6 12.46 -2.04 4.36
N ARG A 7 12.02 -0.79 4.27
CA ARG A 7 12.80 0.37 4.70
C ARG A 7 11.87 1.48 5.18
N LYS A 8 12.32 2.20 6.20
CA LYS A 8 11.70 3.44 6.68
C LYS A 8 12.75 4.53 6.69
N SER A 9 12.40 5.71 6.16
CA SER A 9 13.28 6.87 6.15
C SER A 9 12.54 8.07 6.72
N VAL A 10 13.15 8.76 7.67
CA VAL A 10 12.60 9.98 8.27
C VAL A 10 13.45 11.15 7.84
N ASN A 11 12.82 12.21 7.36
CA ASN A 11 13.47 13.46 7.05
C ASN A 11 12.86 14.57 7.91
N GLU A 12 13.55 14.91 9.01
CA GLU A 12 13.06 15.91 9.97
C GLU A 12 13.18 17.34 9.41
N GLU A 13 14.19 17.60 8.57
CA GLU A 13 14.43 18.93 7.97
C GLU A 13 13.29 19.34 7.03
N TYR A 14 12.74 18.37 6.29
CA TYR A 14 11.67 18.58 5.33
C TYR A 14 10.34 17.97 5.78
N GLU A 15 10.25 17.56 7.04
CA GLU A 15 9.02 17.11 7.70
C GLU A 15 8.23 16.03 6.93
N TYR A 16 8.90 14.94 6.54
CA TYR A 16 8.22 13.77 5.96
C TYR A 16 8.79 12.44 6.41
N THR A 17 8.00 11.38 6.23
CA THR A 17 8.38 9.99 6.48
C THR A 17 8.04 9.12 5.30
N LEU A 18 9.01 8.34 4.83
CA LEU A 18 8.84 7.35 3.78
C LEU A 18 8.77 5.95 4.38
N ALA A 19 7.88 5.12 3.85
CA ALA A 19 7.81 3.69 4.12
C ALA A 19 7.80 2.90 2.81
N PHE A 20 8.77 2.00 2.65
CA PHE A 20 8.89 1.12 1.50
C PHE A 20 8.36 -0.25 1.89
N VAL A 21 7.31 -0.70 1.23
CA VAL A 21 6.65 -1.99 1.51
C VAL A 21 6.58 -2.87 0.26
N GLY A 22 6.77 -4.17 0.44
CA GLY A 22 6.76 -5.13 -0.67
C GLY A 22 6.77 -6.59 -0.22
N TYR A 23 6.88 -7.50 -1.18
CA TYR A 23 6.89 -8.95 -0.95
C TYR A 23 8.29 -9.59 -1.06
N ALA A 24 9.26 -8.86 -1.61
CA ALA A 24 10.66 -9.23 -1.71
C ALA A 24 11.55 -8.00 -1.45
N ASP A 25 12.87 -8.16 -1.52
CA ASP A 25 13.81 -7.06 -1.34
C ASP A 25 13.65 -5.99 -2.43
N GLU A 26 13.98 -4.72 -2.11
CA GLU A 26 13.84 -3.56 -3.02
C GLU A 26 14.59 -3.74 -4.36
N SER A 27 15.64 -4.58 -4.39
CA SER A 27 16.42 -4.87 -5.60
C SER A 27 15.82 -5.95 -6.50
N GLU A 28 14.84 -6.71 -6.02
CA GLU A 28 14.33 -7.90 -6.72
C GLU A 28 12.95 -7.70 -7.33
N GLN A 29 12.10 -6.89 -6.69
CA GLN A 29 10.72 -6.68 -7.12
C GLN A 29 10.30 -5.21 -6.98
N ALA A 30 9.19 -4.87 -7.62
CA ALA A 30 8.54 -3.59 -7.39
C ALA A 30 8.11 -3.44 -5.94
N VAL A 31 8.28 -2.23 -5.40
CA VAL A 31 7.89 -1.86 -4.03
C VAL A 31 6.93 -0.68 -4.09
N LEU A 32 6.06 -0.59 -3.08
CA LEU A 32 5.29 0.63 -2.84
C LEU A 32 6.07 1.54 -1.92
N GLU A 33 6.38 2.74 -2.40
CA GLU A 33 6.84 3.85 -1.59
C GLU A 33 5.63 4.65 -1.12
N LEU A 34 5.45 4.75 0.19
CA LEU A 34 4.42 5.56 0.84
C LEU A 34 5.09 6.78 1.45
N THR A 35 4.61 7.97 1.06
CA THR A 35 5.09 9.25 1.58
C THR A 35 4.05 9.85 2.50
N TYR A 36 4.45 10.11 3.75
CA TYR A 36 3.65 10.85 4.73
C TYR A 36 4.31 12.20 5.00
N ASN A 37 3.70 13.28 4.52
CA ASN A 37 4.10 14.65 4.89
C ASN A 37 3.48 14.98 6.25
N TRP A 38 4.26 15.55 7.16
CA TRP A 38 3.78 15.83 8.50
C TRP A 38 2.80 17.01 8.47
N GLY A 39 1.68 16.86 9.20
CA GLY A 39 0.64 17.90 9.27
C GLY A 39 -0.38 17.86 8.12
N ASP A 40 -0.02 17.30 6.96
CA ASP A 40 -0.97 17.04 5.87
C ASP A 40 -1.71 15.72 6.11
N ASN A 41 -3.04 15.76 6.02
CA ASN A 41 -3.87 14.56 6.20
C ASN A 41 -4.81 14.31 5.02
N GLU A 42 -4.81 15.18 4.00
CA GLU A 42 -5.69 15.08 2.84
C GLU A 42 -4.88 15.29 1.55
N TYR A 43 -5.12 14.43 0.56
CA TYR A 43 -4.51 14.47 -0.76
C TYR A 43 -5.60 14.35 -1.82
N ASP A 44 -5.51 15.15 -2.89
CA ASP A 44 -6.37 14.98 -4.05
C ASP A 44 -5.85 13.83 -4.93
N MET A 45 -6.68 12.80 -5.12
CA MET A 45 -6.36 11.65 -5.97
C MET A 45 -6.33 12.02 -7.45
N GLY A 46 -7.06 13.07 -7.85
CA GLY A 46 -7.32 13.37 -9.25
C GLY A 46 -8.02 12.20 -9.97
N THR A 47 -7.86 12.14 -11.29
CA THR A 47 -8.56 11.14 -12.14
C THR A 47 -7.63 10.32 -13.03
N ALA A 48 -6.31 10.57 -12.97
CA ALA A 48 -5.33 9.91 -13.83
C ALA A 48 -4.90 8.53 -13.30
N TYR A 49 -4.73 8.40 -11.98
CA TYR A 49 -4.34 7.14 -11.36
C TYR A 49 -5.55 6.21 -11.21
N GLY A 50 -5.41 4.97 -11.70
CA GLY A 50 -6.45 3.95 -11.62
C GLY A 50 -6.32 3.08 -10.37
N HIS A 51 -5.39 2.14 -10.39
CA HIS A 51 -5.09 1.24 -9.28
C HIS A 51 -3.74 0.53 -9.48
N VAL A 52 -3.22 -0.05 -8.41
CA VAL A 52 -2.19 -1.09 -8.44
C VAL A 52 -2.86 -2.45 -8.23
N ALA A 53 -2.42 -3.45 -8.99
CA ALA A 53 -2.95 -4.81 -8.91
C ALA A 53 -1.93 -5.75 -8.27
N PHE A 54 -2.43 -6.68 -7.45
CA PHE A 54 -1.63 -7.74 -6.84
C PHE A 54 -2.17 -9.09 -7.29
N ALA A 55 -1.27 -9.96 -7.74
CA ALA A 55 -1.62 -11.36 -7.97
C ALA A 55 -1.70 -12.09 -6.63
N VAL A 56 -2.74 -12.92 -6.49
CA VAL A 56 -2.96 -13.78 -5.33
C VAL A 56 -3.42 -15.16 -5.83
N ASP A 57 -3.08 -16.21 -5.08
CA ASP A 57 -3.44 -17.58 -5.47
C ASP A 57 -4.94 -17.85 -5.33
N ASP A 58 -5.58 -17.27 -4.31
CA ASP A 58 -7.02 -17.42 -4.04
C ASP A 58 -7.62 -16.05 -3.70
N ILE A 59 -8.38 -15.50 -4.66
CA ILE A 59 -9.02 -14.20 -4.52
C ILE A 59 -10.16 -14.22 -3.50
N TYR A 60 -10.86 -15.34 -3.32
CA TYR A 60 -11.99 -15.43 -2.38
C TYR A 60 -11.45 -15.41 -0.95
N ALA A 61 -10.48 -16.27 -0.65
CA ALA A 61 -9.84 -16.31 0.66
C ALA A 61 -9.13 -14.98 0.98
N PHE A 62 -8.54 -14.33 -0.02
CA PHE A 62 -7.90 -13.03 0.17
C PHE A 62 -8.90 -11.92 0.49
N CYS A 63 -10.01 -11.83 -0.25
CA CYS A 63 -11.07 -10.86 0.02
C CYS A 63 -11.70 -11.07 1.40
N GLU A 64 -11.97 -12.32 1.81
CA GLU A 64 -12.49 -12.61 3.16
C GLU A 64 -11.52 -12.13 4.26
N GLN A 65 -10.22 -12.38 4.11
CA GLN A 65 -9.20 -11.90 5.04
C GLN A 65 -9.11 -10.37 5.10
N LEU A 66 -9.36 -9.69 3.98
CA LEU A 66 -9.38 -8.23 3.91
C LEU A 66 -10.62 -7.66 4.61
N GLU A 67 -11.80 -8.19 4.31
CA GLU A 67 -13.06 -7.80 4.96
C GLU A 67 -12.97 -8.03 6.49
N ALA A 68 -12.42 -9.17 6.93
CA ALA A 68 -12.20 -9.47 8.35
C ALA A 68 -11.24 -8.48 9.05
N LYS A 69 -10.38 -7.79 8.29
CA LYS A 69 -9.47 -6.74 8.78
C LYS A 69 -10.05 -5.33 8.61
N GLY A 70 -11.33 -5.21 8.23
CA GLY A 70 -12.04 -3.94 8.09
C GLY A 70 -11.80 -3.22 6.76
N ALA A 71 -11.25 -3.89 5.75
CA ALA A 71 -11.11 -3.29 4.43
C ALA A 71 -12.46 -3.23 3.70
N ASP A 72 -12.71 -2.13 2.99
CA ASP A 72 -13.87 -1.98 2.11
C ASP A 72 -13.60 -2.68 0.76
N VAL A 73 -14.08 -3.92 0.62
CA VAL A 73 -13.99 -4.66 -0.64
C VAL A 73 -15.13 -4.21 -1.57
N TYR A 74 -14.85 -3.15 -2.32
CA TYR A 74 -15.82 -2.49 -3.22
C TYR A 74 -16.45 -3.44 -4.27
N ARG A 75 -15.69 -4.42 -4.77
CA ARG A 75 -16.16 -5.41 -5.71
C ARG A 75 -15.75 -6.81 -5.24
N LYS A 76 -16.74 -7.62 -4.87
CA LYS A 76 -16.52 -9.03 -4.51
C LYS A 76 -16.03 -9.84 -5.72
N PRO A 77 -15.23 -10.90 -5.50
CA PRO A 77 -14.88 -11.84 -6.54
C PRO A 77 -16.14 -12.50 -7.11
N GLY A 78 -16.18 -12.66 -8.43
CA GLY A 78 -17.31 -13.19 -9.19
C GLY A 78 -17.12 -14.63 -9.62
#